data_AF-A0A422PSY8-F1
#
_entry.id   AF-A0A422PSY8-F1
#
_cell.length_a   1.000
_cell.length_b   1.000
_cell.length_c   1.000
_cell.angle_alpha   90.00
_cell.angle_beta   90.00
_cell.angle_gamma   90.00
#
_symmetry.space_group_name_H-M   'P 1'
#
loop_
_entity.id
_entity.type
_entity.pdbx_description
1 polymer ?
#
loop_
_entity_poly.entity_id
_entity_poly.type
_entity_poly.pdbx_seq_one_letter_code
_entity_poly.pdbx_strand_id
1 'polypeptide(L)'
;MGFRGRPASAPRATGAAAAGAGEGALPLNLSFGNFEFEAMKSVGRRGGGARELASLLRHAKRQTAAHASQLGSAAGLERRQADLLDVALRRAAGAKVKDDPKRLAKALARRRNKKRSSAKKWAGRMEKLQQSVNTVVEDRTMARQAARMRREGKEKEKQQKRETKRPRAAAATKAKKAKKGGDKKKGPAAAARKKKHRQGKK
;
A
#
# COMPACT_ATOMS: atom_id res chain seq x y z
N MET A 1 -14.12 16.99 -36.93
CA MET A 1 -14.90 15.81 -36.50
C MET A 1 -14.42 14.62 -37.31
N GLY A 2 -13.74 13.64 -36.72
CA GLY A 2 -13.19 12.50 -37.46
C GLY A 2 -13.12 11.26 -36.59
N PHE A 3 -14.24 10.56 -36.46
CA PHE A 3 -14.31 9.24 -35.83
C PHE A 3 -13.64 8.22 -36.77
N ARG A 4 -12.55 7.60 -36.32
CA ARG A 4 -11.94 6.44 -37.00
C ARG A 4 -12.25 5.16 -36.22
N GLY A 5 -12.74 4.18 -36.97
CA GLY A 5 -13.47 3.01 -36.51
C GLY A 5 -12.67 1.98 -35.71
N ARG A 6 -13.43 1.25 -34.90
CA ARG A 6 -13.08 -0.03 -34.27
C ARG A 6 -13.07 -1.13 -35.34
N PRO A 7 -12.02 -1.96 -35.46
CA PRO A 7 -12.16 -3.23 -36.18
C PRO A 7 -12.90 -4.25 -35.30
N ALA A 8 -13.82 -4.96 -35.95
CA ALA A 8 -14.65 -6.02 -35.39
C ALA A 8 -13.82 -7.24 -34.96
N SER A 9 -14.18 -7.84 -33.82
CA SER A 9 -13.65 -9.12 -33.35
C SER A 9 -14.35 -10.27 -34.09
N ALA A 10 -13.59 -11.07 -34.83
CA ALA A 10 -14.07 -12.29 -35.46
C ALA A 10 -14.44 -13.36 -34.41
N PRO A 11 -15.49 -14.18 -34.63
CA PRO A 11 -15.84 -15.26 -33.72
C PRO A 11 -14.83 -16.42 -33.85
N ARG A 12 -14.34 -16.87 -32.70
CA ARG A 12 -13.41 -17.98 -32.56
C ARG A 12 -14.20 -19.28 -32.73
N ALA A 13 -13.92 -20.01 -33.82
CA ALA A 13 -14.44 -21.35 -34.04
C ALA A 13 -14.03 -22.26 -32.87
N THR A 14 -15.03 -22.76 -32.14
CA THR A 14 -14.89 -23.82 -31.14
C THR A 14 -14.81 -25.16 -31.87
N GLY A 15 -13.61 -25.76 -31.87
CA GLY A 15 -13.46 -27.17 -32.22
C GLY A 15 -14.16 -28.03 -31.18
N ALA A 16 -15.11 -28.84 -31.65
CA ALA A 16 -15.85 -29.80 -30.86
C ALA A 16 -14.93 -30.92 -30.37
N ALA A 17 -14.97 -31.21 -29.07
CA ALA A 17 -14.57 -32.49 -28.51
C ALA A 17 -15.84 -33.10 -27.90
N ALA A 18 -16.35 -34.16 -28.55
CA ALA A 18 -17.48 -34.94 -28.07
C ALA A 18 -16.98 -36.24 -27.42
N ALA A 19 -17.80 -36.73 -26.49
CA ALA A 19 -17.75 -37.99 -25.71
C ALA A 19 -16.69 -37.98 -24.57
N GLY A 20 -17.05 -38.00 -23.27
CA GLY A 20 -17.98 -38.89 -22.56
C GLY A 20 -17.19 -40.11 -22.04
N ALA A 21 -17.20 -40.56 -20.79
CA ALA A 21 -17.90 -40.24 -19.55
C ALA A 21 -17.03 -40.78 -18.38
N GLY A 22 -17.26 -40.31 -17.14
CA GLY A 22 -16.60 -40.84 -15.94
C GLY A 22 -16.68 -39.87 -14.76
N GLU A 23 -17.79 -39.93 -14.02
CA GLU A 23 -17.97 -39.29 -12.70
C GLU A 23 -16.81 -39.66 -11.76
N GLY A 24 -16.16 -38.65 -11.16
CA GLY A 24 -15.29 -38.84 -9.98
C GLY A 24 -13.77 -38.83 -10.19
N ALA A 25 -13.24 -38.68 -11.40
CA ALA A 25 -11.80 -38.54 -11.61
C ALA A 25 -11.46 -37.09 -12.02
N LEU A 26 -10.98 -36.29 -11.07
CA LEU A 26 -10.27 -35.05 -11.40
C LEU A 26 -9.17 -35.41 -12.42
N PRO A 27 -9.14 -34.81 -13.62
CA PRO A 27 -8.10 -35.11 -14.57
C PRO A 27 -6.77 -34.65 -13.96
N LEU A 28 -5.96 -35.63 -13.55
CA LEU A 28 -4.55 -35.52 -13.15
C LEU A 28 -3.65 -35.11 -14.33
N ASN A 29 -4.20 -34.37 -15.29
CA ASN A 29 -3.43 -33.43 -16.08
C ASN A 29 -3.14 -32.18 -15.23
N LEU A 30 -2.40 -32.38 -14.13
CA LEU A 30 -1.36 -31.45 -13.71
C LEU A 30 -0.26 -31.47 -14.78
N SER A 31 -0.62 -31.19 -16.03
CA SER A 31 0.31 -30.64 -16.98
C SER A 31 0.86 -29.41 -16.28
N PHE A 32 2.15 -29.48 -15.92
CA PHE A 32 2.99 -28.33 -15.67
C PHE A 32 2.93 -27.45 -16.91
N GLY A 33 1.84 -26.71 -17.05
CA GLY A 33 1.49 -25.97 -18.24
C GLY A 33 2.59 -24.94 -18.47
N ASN A 34 3.38 -25.17 -19.52
CA ASN A 34 4.09 -24.14 -20.25
C ASN A 34 4.84 -23.09 -19.42
N PHE A 35 5.57 -23.46 -18.37
CA PHE A 35 6.45 -22.49 -17.70
C PHE A 35 7.73 -22.16 -18.50
N GLU A 36 7.99 -22.84 -19.62
CA GLU A 36 9.25 -22.66 -20.35
C GLU A 36 9.21 -21.69 -21.54
N PHE A 37 8.06 -21.19 -22.03
CA PHE A 37 8.05 -20.47 -23.32
C PHE A 37 7.38 -19.10 -23.40
N GLU A 38 7.19 -18.41 -22.26
CA GLU A 38 6.95 -16.95 -22.26
C GLU A 38 8.17 -16.13 -21.85
N ALA A 39 9.11 -16.75 -21.13
CA ALA A 39 10.32 -16.06 -20.68
C ALA A 39 11.23 -15.68 -21.85
N MET A 40 11.38 -16.54 -22.87
CA MET A 40 12.22 -16.25 -24.04
C MET A 40 11.55 -15.26 -25.02
N LYS A 41 10.22 -15.31 -25.19
CA LYS A 41 9.46 -14.36 -26.04
C LYS A 41 9.38 -12.95 -25.46
N SER A 42 9.66 -12.79 -24.16
CA SER A 42 9.69 -11.48 -23.49
C SER A 42 11.09 -10.87 -23.35
N VAL A 43 12.14 -11.60 -23.74
CA VAL A 43 13.50 -11.04 -23.85
C VAL A 43 13.46 -9.92 -24.90
N GLY A 44 13.70 -8.68 -24.47
CA GLY A 44 13.65 -7.52 -25.35
C GLY A 44 12.30 -6.79 -25.44
N ARG A 45 11.20 -7.30 -24.87
CA ARG A 45 9.99 -6.47 -24.69
C ARG A 45 10.25 -5.42 -23.61
N ARG A 46 9.82 -4.19 -23.87
CA ARG A 46 9.94 -3.00 -23.00
C ARG A 46 9.23 -3.25 -21.66
N GLY A 47 9.86 -3.99 -20.75
CA GLY A 47 9.20 -4.48 -19.53
C GLY A 47 9.83 -5.70 -18.86
N GLY A 48 10.79 -6.38 -19.49
CA GLY A 48 11.39 -7.58 -18.92
C GLY A 48 11.90 -7.36 -17.49
N GLY A 49 11.43 -8.25 -16.63
CA GLY A 49 11.37 -8.09 -15.18
C GLY A 49 12.73 -7.99 -14.47
N ALA A 50 12.70 -7.92 -13.13
CA ALA A 50 13.90 -8.21 -12.35
C ALA A 50 14.42 -9.62 -12.69
N ARG A 51 13.52 -10.51 -13.12
CA ARG A 51 13.79 -11.85 -13.65
C ARG A 51 14.59 -11.83 -14.96
N GLU A 52 14.27 -10.97 -15.92
CA GLU A 52 15.05 -10.87 -17.17
C GLU A 52 16.47 -10.37 -16.87
N LEU A 53 16.60 -9.30 -16.07
CA LEU A 53 17.92 -8.80 -15.64
C LEU A 53 18.72 -9.85 -14.87
N ALA A 54 18.07 -10.65 -14.02
CA ALA A 54 18.72 -11.75 -13.32
C ALA A 54 19.13 -12.87 -14.28
N SER A 55 18.32 -13.18 -15.29
CA SER A 55 18.66 -14.19 -16.30
C SER A 55 19.86 -13.75 -17.14
N LEU A 56 19.83 -12.52 -17.67
CA LEU A 56 20.94 -11.93 -18.40
C LEU A 56 22.22 -11.90 -17.55
N LEU A 57 22.11 -11.57 -16.26
CA LEU A 57 23.26 -11.57 -15.36
C LEU A 57 23.84 -12.98 -15.16
N ARG A 58 22.99 -14.01 -15.11
CA ARG A 58 23.45 -15.41 -15.04
C ARG A 58 24.14 -15.82 -16.34
N HIS A 59 23.58 -15.48 -17.49
CA HIS A 59 24.19 -15.75 -18.79
C HIS A 59 25.54 -15.04 -18.94
N ALA A 60 25.60 -13.74 -18.65
CA ALA A 60 26.84 -12.97 -18.68
C ALA A 60 27.92 -13.57 -17.76
N LYS A 61 27.56 -13.97 -16.53
CA LYS A 61 28.50 -14.63 -15.61
C LYS A 61 28.99 -15.98 -16.15
N ARG A 62 28.09 -16.79 -16.70
CA ARG A 62 28.45 -18.08 -17.32
C ARG A 62 29.39 -17.88 -18.51
N GLN A 63 29.11 -16.91 -19.37
CA GLN A 63 29.98 -16.55 -20.50
C GLN A 63 31.36 -16.09 -20.02
N THR A 64 31.43 -15.22 -19.00
CA THR A 64 32.73 -14.80 -18.46
C THR A 64 33.53 -15.96 -17.86
N ALA A 65 32.86 -16.91 -17.20
CA ALA A 65 33.50 -18.11 -16.67
C ALA A 65 33.97 -19.05 -17.79
N ALA A 66 33.15 -19.24 -18.83
CA ALA A 66 33.50 -20.05 -20.00
C ALA A 66 34.71 -19.46 -20.75
N HIS A 67 34.74 -18.14 -20.95
CA HIS A 67 35.91 -17.47 -21.54
C HIS A 67 37.15 -17.60 -20.68
N ALA A 68 37.03 -17.59 -19.36
CA ALA A 68 38.17 -17.81 -18.47
C ALA A 68 38.71 -19.24 -18.59
N SER A 69 37.85 -20.26 -18.69
CA SER A 69 38.28 -21.65 -18.90
C SER A 69 38.93 -21.91 -20.27
N GLN A 70 38.64 -21.07 -21.27
CA GLN A 70 39.17 -21.20 -22.63
C GLN A 70 40.58 -20.62 -22.81
N LEU A 71 41.12 -19.88 -21.82
CA LEU A 71 42.42 -19.22 -21.96
C LEU A 71 43.62 -20.18 -21.98
N GLY A 72 43.43 -21.43 -21.52
CA GLY A 72 44.51 -22.42 -21.40
C GLY A 72 44.88 -23.15 -22.70
N SER A 73 44.13 -22.97 -23.80
CA SER A 73 44.40 -23.64 -25.07
C SER A 73 44.30 -22.70 -26.26
N ALA A 74 45.12 -22.94 -27.29
CA ALA A 74 45.12 -22.13 -28.52
C ALA A 74 43.74 -22.14 -29.21
N ALA A 75 43.12 -23.31 -29.35
CA ALA A 75 41.75 -23.44 -29.86
C ALA A 75 40.71 -22.72 -28.98
N GLY A 76 40.93 -22.65 -27.67
CA GLY A 76 40.08 -21.90 -26.75
C GLY A 76 40.21 -20.38 -26.93
N LEU A 77 41.42 -19.89 -27.17
CA LEU A 77 41.69 -18.48 -27.47
C LEU A 77 41.03 -18.05 -28.78
N GLU A 78 41.11 -18.88 -29.83
CA GLU A 78 40.45 -18.61 -31.12
C GLU A 78 38.93 -18.54 -30.97
N ARG A 79 38.31 -19.50 -30.26
CA ARG A 79 36.86 -19.47 -29.96
C ARG A 79 36.46 -18.22 -29.20
N ARG A 80 37.22 -17.85 -28.17
CA ARG A 80 36.98 -16.62 -27.41
C ARG A 80 37.09 -15.38 -28.29
N GLN A 81 38.09 -15.31 -29.17
CA GLN A 81 38.23 -14.18 -30.10
C GLN A 81 37.06 -14.11 -31.08
N ALA A 82 36.64 -15.24 -31.65
CA ALA A 82 35.47 -15.31 -32.53
C ALA A 82 34.19 -14.80 -31.85
N ASP A 83 33.93 -15.23 -30.61
CA ASP A 83 32.77 -14.77 -29.83
C ASP A 83 32.82 -13.26 -29.56
N LEU A 84 34.00 -12.73 -29.20
CA LEU A 84 34.18 -11.30 -28.96
C LEU A 84 33.99 -10.47 -30.23
N LEU A 85 34.43 -10.99 -31.37
CA LEU A 85 34.25 -10.37 -32.69
C LEU A 85 32.79 -10.39 -33.13
N ASP A 86 32.06 -11.50 -32.97
CA ASP A 86 30.62 -11.57 -33.25
C ASP A 86 29.84 -10.55 -32.39
N VAL A 87 30.18 -10.45 -31.11
CA VAL A 87 29.58 -9.45 -30.23
C VAL A 87 29.91 -8.02 -30.69
N ALA A 88 31.14 -7.75 -31.14
CA ALA A 88 31.53 -6.45 -31.66
C ALA A 88 30.76 -6.10 -32.96
N LEU A 89 30.63 -7.06 -33.88
CA LEU A 89 29.86 -6.91 -35.12
C LEU A 89 28.39 -6.61 -34.83
N ARG A 90 27.77 -7.31 -33.87
CA ARG A 90 26.40 -7.03 -33.44
C ARG A 90 26.23 -5.61 -32.90
N ARG A 91 27.21 -5.11 -32.12
CA ARG A 91 27.19 -3.73 -31.64
C ARG A 91 27.37 -2.72 -32.77
N ALA A 92 28.27 -2.99 -33.71
CA ALA A 92 28.48 -2.16 -34.89
C ALA A 92 27.23 -2.10 -35.78
N ALA A 93 26.50 -3.21 -35.90
CA ALA A 93 25.19 -3.27 -36.55
C ALA A 93 24.06 -2.58 -35.77
N GLY A 94 24.36 -1.93 -34.63
CA GLY A 94 23.39 -1.20 -33.82
C GLY A 94 22.59 -2.05 -32.83
N ALA A 95 22.89 -3.35 -32.69
CA ALA A 95 22.24 -4.20 -31.70
C ALA A 95 22.69 -3.83 -30.27
N LYS A 96 21.71 -3.63 -29.38
CA LYS A 96 21.97 -3.31 -27.96
C LYS A 96 22.33 -4.58 -27.19
N VAL A 97 23.60 -4.94 -27.23
CA VAL A 97 24.17 -6.07 -26.49
C VAL A 97 24.24 -5.74 -24.99
N LYS A 98 23.67 -6.60 -24.12
CA LYS A 98 23.53 -6.37 -22.66
C LYS A 98 24.32 -7.41 -21.85
N ASP A 99 25.62 -7.49 -22.08
CA ASP A 99 26.43 -8.61 -21.55
C ASP A 99 27.33 -8.19 -20.38
N ASP A 100 27.33 -6.92 -19.98
CA ASP A 100 28.17 -6.41 -18.89
C ASP A 100 27.64 -6.86 -17.51
N PRO A 101 28.29 -7.82 -16.79
CA PRO A 101 27.75 -8.37 -15.55
C PRO A 101 27.66 -7.32 -14.43
N LYS A 102 28.63 -6.40 -14.37
CA LYS A 102 28.66 -5.30 -13.39
C LYS A 102 27.49 -4.33 -13.60
N ARG A 103 27.17 -3.99 -14.85
CA ARG A 103 26.06 -3.08 -15.18
C ARG A 103 24.71 -3.73 -14.92
N LEU A 104 24.56 -5.00 -15.29
CA LEU A 104 23.35 -5.79 -14.99
C LEU A 104 23.11 -5.91 -13.48
N ALA A 105 24.16 -6.15 -12.69
CA ALA A 105 24.06 -6.23 -11.23
C ALA A 105 23.57 -4.92 -10.62
N LYS A 106 24.14 -3.78 -11.06
CA LYS A 106 23.73 -2.44 -10.62
C LYS A 106 22.28 -2.13 -11.01
N ALA A 107 21.86 -2.51 -12.21
CA ALA A 107 20.48 -2.35 -12.66
C ALA A 107 19.50 -3.17 -11.81
N LEU A 108 19.85 -4.42 -11.50
CA LEU A 108 19.07 -5.30 -10.64
C LEU A 108 18.95 -4.73 -9.22
N ALA A 109 20.07 -4.26 -8.63
CA ALA A 109 20.09 -3.63 -7.32
C ALA A 109 19.20 -2.36 -7.27
N ARG A 110 19.29 -1.48 -8.27
CA ARG A 110 18.42 -0.30 -8.38
C ARG A 110 16.95 -0.69 -8.42
N ARG A 111 16.60 -1.76 -9.16
CA ARG A 111 15.23 -2.24 -9.25
C ARG A 111 14.73 -2.83 -7.93
N ARG A 112 15.57 -3.60 -7.22
CA ARG A 112 15.28 -4.08 -5.86
C ARG A 112 15.04 -2.92 -4.90
N ASN A 113 15.89 -1.90 -4.92
CA ASN A 113 15.73 -0.72 -4.06
C ASN A 113 14.45 0.06 -4.38
N LYS A 114 14.08 0.21 -5.66
CA LYS A 114 12.80 0.82 -6.06
C LYS A 114 11.60 0.03 -5.54
N LYS A 115 11.67 -1.31 -5.55
CA LYS A 115 10.62 -2.16 -5.00
C LYS A 115 10.53 -2.06 -3.48
N ARG A 116 11.68 -2.05 -2.78
CA ARG A 116 11.74 -1.82 -1.34
C ARG A 116 11.15 -0.47 -0.95
N SER A 117 11.52 0.61 -1.65
CA SER A 117 10.99 1.95 -1.36
C SER A 117 9.50 2.05 -1.66
N SER A 118 9.00 1.43 -2.73
CA SER A 118 7.55 1.35 -2.97
C SER A 118 6.82 0.57 -1.90
N ALA A 119 7.39 -0.55 -1.42
CA ALA A 119 6.81 -1.36 -0.36
C ALA A 119 6.77 -0.58 0.97
N LYS A 120 7.86 0.11 1.34
CA LYS A 120 7.91 0.97 2.53
C LYS A 120 6.86 2.10 2.46
N LYS A 121 6.69 2.72 1.30
CA LYS A 121 5.65 3.74 1.09
C LYS A 121 4.25 3.17 1.23
N TRP A 122 4.01 1.96 0.71
CA TRP A 122 2.72 1.28 0.85
C TRP A 122 2.44 0.90 2.30
N ALA A 123 3.42 0.33 3.01
CA ALA A 123 3.31 0.02 4.43
C ALA A 123 2.96 1.28 5.25
N GLY A 124 3.68 2.38 5.04
CA GLY A 124 3.39 3.64 5.72
C GLY A 124 2.02 4.25 5.35
N ARG A 125 1.47 3.97 4.17
CA ARG A 125 0.09 4.36 3.83
C ARG A 125 -0.93 3.52 4.59
N MET A 126 -0.71 2.22 4.70
CA MET A 126 -1.57 1.32 5.47
C MET A 126 -1.54 1.67 6.96
N GLU A 127 -0.37 1.96 7.51
CA GLU A 127 -0.22 2.39 8.90
C GLU A 127 -0.94 3.71 9.17
N LYS A 128 -0.82 4.71 8.29
CA LYS A 128 -1.57 5.98 8.42
C LYS A 128 -3.08 5.78 8.38
N LEU A 129 -3.56 4.88 7.51
CA LEU A 129 -4.98 4.54 7.47
C LEU A 129 -5.42 3.88 8.77
N GLN A 130 -4.64 2.91 9.27
CA GLN A 130 -4.91 2.25 10.54
C GLN A 130 -4.92 3.24 11.71
N GLN A 131 -3.93 4.14 11.79
CA GLN A 131 -3.89 5.21 12.78
C GLN A 131 -5.11 6.12 12.68
N SER A 132 -5.50 6.54 11.47
CA SER A 132 -6.67 7.40 11.29
C SER A 132 -7.99 6.74 11.73
N VAL A 133 -8.13 5.43 11.51
CA VAL A 133 -9.28 4.66 11.98
C VAL A 133 -9.25 4.54 13.50
N ASN A 134 -8.10 4.17 14.07
CA ASN A 134 -7.95 4.05 15.52
C ASN A 134 -8.22 5.38 16.23
N THR A 135 -7.70 6.51 15.72
CA THR A 135 -7.96 7.83 16.32
C THR A 135 -9.45 8.17 16.30
N VAL A 136 -10.18 7.86 15.23
CA VAL A 136 -11.63 8.12 15.17
C VAL A 136 -12.39 7.23 16.16
N VAL A 137 -11.95 5.98 16.34
CA VAL A 137 -12.54 5.06 17.32
C VAL A 137 -12.25 5.54 18.74
N GLU A 138 -11.01 5.89 19.05
CA GLU A 138 -10.56 6.41 20.34
C GLU A 138 -11.25 7.72 20.70
N ASP A 139 -11.37 8.67 19.76
CA ASP A 139 -12.11 9.92 19.97
C ASP A 139 -13.58 9.63 20.31
N ARG A 140 -14.20 8.65 19.65
CA ARG A 140 -15.59 8.26 19.89
C ARG A 140 -15.77 7.54 21.23
N THR A 141 -14.82 6.72 21.66
CA THR A 141 -14.85 6.05 22.97
C THR A 141 -14.61 7.05 24.09
N MET A 142 -13.62 7.93 23.96
CA MET A 142 -13.33 9.01 24.91
C MET A 142 -14.51 9.97 25.05
N ALA A 143 -15.15 10.37 23.94
CA ALA A 143 -16.36 11.19 23.98
C ALA A 143 -17.52 10.50 24.72
N ARG A 144 -17.70 9.19 24.50
CA ARG A 144 -18.72 8.39 25.21
C ARG A 144 -18.42 8.28 26.70
N GLN A 145 -17.16 8.03 27.08
CA GLN A 145 -16.75 7.97 28.48
C GLN A 145 -16.92 9.32 29.17
N ALA A 146 -16.47 10.42 28.55
CA ALA A 146 -16.65 11.77 29.07
C ALA A 146 -18.14 12.13 29.23
N ALA A 147 -19.00 11.70 28.31
CA ALA A 147 -20.45 11.88 28.43
C ALA A 147 -21.06 11.07 29.59
N ARG A 148 -20.59 9.83 29.83
CA ARG A 148 -21.01 9.01 30.99
C ARG A 148 -20.61 9.67 32.31
N MET A 149 -19.33 10.04 32.45
CA MET A 149 -18.82 10.73 33.64
C MET A 149 -19.58 12.04 33.94
N ARG A 150 -19.94 12.81 32.90
CA ARG A 150 -20.77 14.01 33.05
C ARG A 150 -22.20 13.72 33.50
N ARG A 151 -22.79 12.60 33.07
CA ARG A 151 -24.14 12.19 33.51
C ARG A 151 -24.10 11.74 34.97
N GLU A 152 -23.15 10.90 35.33
CA GLU A 152 -22.95 10.42 36.71
C GLU A 152 -22.65 11.57 37.67
N GLY A 153 -21.83 12.55 37.28
CA GLY A 153 -21.58 13.76 38.08
C GLY A 153 -22.83 14.59 38.31
N LYS A 154 -23.69 14.76 37.29
CA LYS A 154 -24.97 15.46 37.43
C LYS A 154 -25.98 14.69 38.29
N GLU A 155 -25.98 13.37 38.24
CA GLU A 155 -26.84 12.54 39.08
C GLU A 155 -26.40 12.61 40.55
N LYS A 156 -25.10 12.52 40.83
CA LYS A 156 -24.55 12.70 42.19
C LYS A 156 -24.82 14.11 42.73
N GLU A 157 -24.66 15.15 41.92
CA GLU A 157 -24.98 16.53 42.33
C GLU A 157 -26.49 16.70 42.62
N LYS A 158 -27.37 16.10 41.81
CA LYS A 158 -28.82 16.09 42.06
C LYS A 158 -29.18 15.31 43.32
N GLN A 159 -28.52 14.19 43.60
CA GLN A 159 -28.69 13.42 44.83
C GLN A 159 -28.25 14.22 46.06
N GLN A 160 -27.05 14.82 46.02
CA GLN A 160 -26.57 15.70 47.11
C GLN A 160 -27.49 16.90 47.34
N LYS A 161 -28.01 17.53 46.27
CA LYS A 161 -28.99 18.62 46.39
C LYS A 161 -30.33 18.16 46.97
N ARG A 162 -30.74 16.90 46.77
CA ARG A 162 -31.95 16.32 47.38
C ARG A 162 -31.73 15.96 48.84
N GLU A 163 -30.55 15.50 49.21
CA GLU A 163 -30.17 15.22 50.61
C GLU A 163 -30.04 16.50 51.43
N THR A 164 -29.43 17.55 50.86
CA THR A 164 -29.28 18.86 51.54
C THR A 164 -30.57 19.70 51.57
N LYS A 165 -31.51 19.50 50.63
CA LYS A 165 -32.83 20.15 50.65
C LYS A 165 -33.91 19.33 51.36
N ARG A 166 -33.60 18.20 51.97
CA ARG A 166 -34.56 17.50 52.81
C ARG A 166 -34.72 18.34 54.08
N PRO A 167 -35.83 19.07 54.28
CA PRO A 167 -36.00 19.82 55.52
C PRO A 167 -36.04 18.80 56.65
N ARG A 168 -35.21 19.02 57.66
CA ARG A 168 -35.28 18.33 58.95
C ARG A 168 -36.55 18.81 59.65
N ALA A 169 -37.70 18.29 59.24
CA ALA A 169 -38.92 18.28 60.05
C ALA A 169 -38.89 16.93 60.80
N ALA A 170 -38.80 16.86 62.12
CA ALA A 170 -39.47 17.70 63.10
C ALA A 170 -38.56 18.02 64.31
N ALA A 171 -38.39 19.31 64.59
CA ALA A 171 -38.41 19.84 65.95
C ALA A 171 -38.63 21.36 65.90
N ALA A 172 -39.72 21.79 66.54
CA ALA A 172 -39.88 23.07 67.24
C ALA A 172 -40.08 24.40 66.45
N THR A 173 -41.33 24.88 66.58
CA THR A 173 -41.75 26.22 67.05
C THR A 173 -41.58 27.49 66.19
N LYS A 174 -42.75 28.12 65.92
CA LYS A 174 -43.10 29.55 65.94
C LYS A 174 -42.00 30.60 65.63
N ALA A 175 -42.19 31.41 64.57
CA ALA A 175 -42.17 32.89 64.64
C ALA A 175 -42.40 33.61 63.30
N LYS A 176 -43.42 34.49 63.31
CA LYS A 176 -43.50 35.88 62.78
C LYS A 176 -42.81 36.29 61.45
N LYS A 177 -43.69 36.68 60.50
CA LYS A 177 -43.85 38.02 59.89
C LYS A 177 -42.61 38.78 59.36
N ALA A 178 -42.49 38.87 58.03
CA ALA A 178 -42.10 40.06 57.20
C ALA A 178 -41.98 39.59 55.73
N LYS A 179 -42.82 39.97 54.76
CA LYS A 179 -42.97 41.26 54.03
C LYS A 179 -41.66 41.80 53.45
N LYS A 180 -41.71 42.14 52.14
CA LYS A 180 -40.79 42.99 51.32
C LYS A 180 -39.68 42.18 50.62
N GLY A 181 -39.48 42.18 49.30
CA GLY A 181 -40.03 42.93 48.17
C GLY A 181 -38.98 42.95 47.03
N GLY A 182 -39.41 43.30 45.81
CA GLY A 182 -38.55 43.72 44.68
C GLY A 182 -37.79 42.59 43.96
N ASP A 183 -38.02 42.24 42.70
CA ASP A 183 -38.08 42.99 41.42
C ASP A 183 -36.69 43.20 40.77
N LYS A 184 -36.62 42.74 39.50
CA LYS A 184 -35.81 43.23 38.35
C LYS A 184 -34.26 43.27 38.38
N LYS A 185 -33.76 42.54 37.36
CA LYS A 185 -32.92 43.00 36.22
C LYS A 185 -31.39 43.17 36.38
N LYS A 186 -30.76 42.98 35.19
CA LYS A 186 -29.42 43.38 34.68
C LYS A 186 -28.34 42.33 34.99
N GLY A 187 -27.72 41.63 34.02
CA GLY A 187 -26.91 42.13 32.88
C GLY A 187 -25.54 42.64 33.40
N PRO A 188 -24.36 42.55 32.72
CA PRO A 188 -24.10 42.33 31.30
C PRO A 188 -22.88 41.40 30.95
N ALA A 189 -22.65 41.22 29.65
CA ALA A 189 -21.38 41.16 28.89
C ALA A 189 -20.08 40.55 29.48
N ALA A 190 -19.42 39.70 28.68
CA ALA A 190 -18.04 39.87 28.18
C ALA A 190 -17.51 38.54 27.59
N ALA A 191 -17.33 38.46 26.27
CA ALA A 191 -16.01 38.54 25.61
C ALA A 191 -15.18 37.25 25.78
N ALA A 192 -15.02 36.43 24.74
CA ALA A 192 -13.84 36.42 23.86
C ALA A 192 -13.28 34.97 23.90
N ARG A 193 -12.69 34.35 22.89
CA ARG A 193 -12.24 34.73 21.55
C ARG A 193 -11.98 33.39 20.84
N LYS A 194 -12.69 33.09 19.76
CA LYS A 194 -12.23 32.16 18.73
C LYS A 194 -11.28 32.94 17.83
N LYS A 195 -10.00 32.59 17.77
CA LYS A 195 -9.18 32.80 16.55
C LYS A 195 -8.20 31.64 16.38
N LYS A 196 -8.49 30.85 15.36
CA LYS A 196 -7.52 29.99 14.65
C LYS A 196 -6.38 30.87 14.14
N HIS A 197 -5.16 30.41 14.27
CA HIS A 197 -4.06 30.92 13.45
C HIS A 197 -3.39 29.75 12.74
N ARG A 198 -3.65 29.69 11.44
CA ARG A 198 -3.02 28.83 10.44
C ARG A 198 -1.94 29.71 9.81
N GLN A 199 -0.66 29.37 9.97
CA GLN A 199 0.36 29.87 9.05
C GLN A 199 1.33 28.74 8.71
N GLY A 200 1.42 28.51 7.40
CA GLY A 200 2.55 27.88 6.74
C GLY A 200 3.02 28.81 5.62
N LYS A 201 4.23 28.50 5.13
CA LYS A 201 5.06 29.16 4.10
C LYS A 201 6.00 30.25 4.61
N LYS A 202 7.28 29.88 4.77
CA LYS A 202 8.27 30.10 3.70
C LYS A 202 9.04 28.80 3.50
#